data_AF-A0A845SBF7-F1
#
_entry.id   AF-A0A845SBF7-F1
#
_cell.length_a   1.000
_cell.length_b   1.000
_cell.length_c   1.000
_cell.angle_alpha   90.00
_cell.angle_beta   90.00
_cell.angle_gamma   90.00
#
_symmetry.space_group_name_H-M   'P 1'
#
loop_
_entity.id
_entity.type
_entity.pdbx_description
1 polymer ?
#
loop_
_entity_poly.entity_id
_entity_poly.type
_entity_poly.pdbx_seq_one_letter_code
_entity_poly.pdbx_strand_id
1 'polypeptide(L)'
;MQYIDNKQQLVEYFLKGSKTKDSWRIGTEHEKFLFDLESKKPIPYEGEISILKIFSELEKNNWIPIKEGKNVLGLVKDKKNITLEPGLQFELSGDAVQNIHQTCNEINSYLKELKIVCAKLGIGLLGNGFAPIAKLSDVFKSPKKRYEIMR
;
A
#
# COMPACT_ATOMS: atom_id res chain seq x y z
N MET A 1 -26.14 6.78 -9.67
CA MET A 1 -26.11 6.55 -8.22
C MET A 1 -27.33 5.74 -7.85
N GLN A 2 -27.16 4.61 -7.17
CA GLN A 2 -28.29 3.85 -6.60
C GLN A 2 -28.48 4.32 -5.16
N TYR A 3 -29.66 4.83 -4.83
CA TYR A 3 -30.00 5.22 -3.47
C TYR A 3 -30.25 3.98 -2.60
N ILE A 4 -29.95 4.09 -1.31
CA ILE A 4 -30.21 3.05 -0.32
C ILE A 4 -31.48 3.42 0.41
N ASP A 5 -32.57 2.76 0.06
CA ASP A 5 -33.93 3.04 0.54
C ASP A 5 -34.30 2.17 1.75
N ASN A 6 -33.60 1.03 1.95
CA ASN A 6 -33.87 0.14 3.07
C ASN A 6 -32.65 -0.71 3.48
N LYS A 7 -32.74 -1.30 4.68
CA LYS A 7 -31.71 -2.20 5.23
C LYS A 7 -31.43 -3.41 4.36
N GLN A 8 -32.43 -3.92 3.65
CA GLN A 8 -32.31 -5.15 2.86
C GLN A 8 -31.30 -4.99 1.71
N GLN A 9 -31.24 -3.81 1.09
CA GLN A 9 -30.23 -3.52 0.05
C GLN A 9 -28.79 -3.63 0.58
N LEU A 10 -28.54 -3.25 1.84
CA LEU A 10 -27.23 -3.43 2.48
C LEU A 10 -26.93 -4.90 2.73
N VAL A 11 -27.91 -5.67 3.21
CA VAL A 11 -27.76 -7.12 3.43
C VAL A 11 -27.45 -7.83 2.12
N GLU A 12 -28.19 -7.51 1.05
CA GLU A 12 -28.00 -8.11 -0.28
C GLU A 12 -26.63 -7.81 -0.88
N TYR A 13 -26.07 -6.62 -0.62
CA TYR A 13 -24.71 -6.29 -1.02
C TYR A 13 -23.69 -7.30 -0.44
N PHE A 14 -23.78 -7.62 0.86
CA PHE A 14 -22.90 -8.62 1.48
C PHE A 14 -23.20 -10.04 0.98
N LEU A 15 -24.47 -10.40 0.80
CA LEU A 15 -24.85 -11.73 0.31
C LEU A 15 -24.28 -12.01 -1.09
N LYS A 16 -24.19 -11.00 -1.97
CA LYS A 16 -23.55 -11.11 -3.30
C LYS A 16 -22.07 -11.48 -3.23
N GLY A 17 -21.41 -11.30 -2.08
CA GLY A 17 -20.04 -11.72 -1.85
C GLY A 17 -19.87 -13.22 -1.60
N SER A 18 -20.96 -13.97 -1.39
CA SER A 18 -20.92 -15.42 -1.13
C SER A 18 -20.42 -16.19 -2.35
N LYS A 19 -19.40 -17.03 -2.17
CA LYS A 19 -18.80 -17.82 -3.27
C LYS A 19 -18.72 -19.30 -2.91
N THR A 20 -18.85 -20.16 -3.93
CA THR A 20 -18.60 -21.60 -3.81
C THR A 20 -17.13 -21.85 -3.49
N LYS A 21 -16.84 -23.02 -2.90
CA LYS A 21 -15.49 -23.41 -2.46
C LYS A 21 -14.45 -23.30 -3.58
N ASP A 22 -14.79 -23.70 -4.80
CA ASP A 22 -13.88 -23.65 -5.96
C ASP A 22 -13.56 -22.21 -6.40
N SER A 23 -14.38 -21.25 -5.99
CA SER A 23 -14.19 -19.81 -6.23
C SER A 23 -13.48 -19.10 -5.08
N TRP A 24 -13.13 -19.79 -3.99
CA TRP A 24 -12.38 -19.21 -2.88
C TRP A 24 -10.97 -18.85 -3.35
N ARG A 25 -10.47 -17.73 -2.83
CA ARG A 25 -9.15 -17.18 -3.14
C ARG A 25 -8.53 -16.62 -1.86
N ILE A 26 -7.22 -16.41 -1.90
CA ILE A 26 -6.42 -15.80 -0.85
C ILE A 26 -5.95 -14.45 -1.39
N GLY A 27 -6.41 -13.37 -0.77
CA GLY A 27 -5.79 -12.04 -0.92
C GLY A 27 -4.83 -11.82 0.25
N THR A 28 -3.71 -11.15 0.02
CA THR A 28 -2.76 -10.87 1.09
C THR A 28 -2.30 -9.43 0.99
N GLU A 29 -2.33 -8.75 2.15
CA GLU A 29 -1.89 -7.38 2.28
C GLU A 29 -0.78 -7.32 3.32
N HIS A 30 0.17 -6.40 3.13
CA HIS A 30 1.22 -6.18 4.11
C HIS A 30 1.78 -4.76 4.04
N GLU A 31 2.14 -4.22 5.18
CA GLU A 31 2.74 -2.90 5.29
C GLU A 31 4.26 -3.00 5.53
N LYS A 32 4.97 -1.91 5.23
CA LYS A 32 6.36 -1.70 5.67
C LYS A 32 6.51 -0.27 6.17
N PHE A 33 7.38 -0.09 7.15
CA PHE A 33 7.95 1.22 7.44
C PHE A 33 9.13 1.48 6.50
N LEU A 34 9.18 2.70 5.97
CA LEU A 34 10.26 3.19 5.13
C LEU A 34 11.05 4.25 5.89
N PHE A 35 12.38 4.15 5.84
CA PHE A 35 13.26 5.05 6.58
C PHE A 35 14.52 5.37 5.76
N ASP A 36 15.10 6.53 5.99
CA ASP A 36 16.38 6.90 5.40
C ASP A 36 17.52 6.11 6.05
N LEU A 37 18.38 5.49 5.24
CA LEU A 37 19.50 4.70 5.74
C LEU A 37 20.57 5.55 6.43
N GLU A 38 20.70 6.83 6.13
CA GLU A 38 21.67 7.71 6.78
C GLU A 38 21.14 8.17 8.15
N SER A 39 20.01 8.88 8.15
CA SER A 39 19.47 9.47 9.39
C SER A 39 18.68 8.49 10.27
N LYS A 40 18.31 7.32 9.75
CA LYS A 40 17.42 6.32 10.39
C LYS A 40 16.00 6.84 10.71
N LYS A 41 15.60 7.98 10.14
CA LYS A 41 14.29 8.59 10.35
C LYS A 41 13.27 8.11 9.30
N PRO A 42 11.96 8.16 9.61
CA PRO A 42 10.91 7.97 8.61
C PRO A 42 11.11 8.90 7.41
N ILE A 43 10.75 8.44 6.21
CA ILE A 43 10.85 9.28 5.02
C ILE A 43 9.58 10.14 4.83
N PRO A 44 9.72 11.37 4.30
CA PRO A 44 8.58 12.21 3.96
C PRO A 44 7.86 11.73 2.69
N TYR A 45 6.67 12.29 2.45
CA TYR A 45 5.91 12.07 1.23
C TYR A 45 6.65 12.62 -0.01
N GLU A 46 7.22 13.83 0.10
CA GLU A 46 7.95 14.54 -0.97
C GLU A 46 9.35 14.96 -0.52
N GLY A 47 10.24 15.23 -1.47
CA GLY A 47 11.65 15.60 -1.24
C GLY A 47 12.64 14.66 -1.95
N GLU A 48 13.94 14.81 -1.66
CA GLU A 48 14.99 14.05 -2.34
C GLU A 48 15.02 12.56 -1.96
N ILE A 49 14.71 12.23 -0.72
CA ILE A 49 14.53 10.85 -0.22
C ILE A 49 13.08 10.75 0.26
N SER A 50 12.18 10.24 -0.58
CA SER A 50 10.73 10.34 -0.33
C SER A 50 9.90 9.27 -1.01
N ILE A 51 8.63 9.17 -0.62
CA ILE A 51 7.63 8.28 -1.23
C ILE A 51 7.48 8.56 -2.73
N LEU A 52 7.42 9.84 -3.13
CA LEU A 52 7.28 10.21 -4.55
C LEU A 52 8.47 9.74 -5.41
N LYS A 53 9.68 9.67 -4.86
CA LYS A 53 10.84 9.13 -5.58
C LYS A 53 10.73 7.62 -5.76
N ILE A 54 10.23 6.89 -4.75
CA ILE A 54 9.95 5.45 -4.87
C ILE A 54 8.88 5.22 -5.95
N PHE A 55 7.80 6.01 -5.94
CA PHE A 55 6.75 5.89 -6.96
C PHE A 55 7.28 6.15 -8.36
N SER A 56 8.06 7.22 -8.54
CA SER A 56 8.66 7.54 -9.84
C SER A 56 9.57 6.43 -10.39
N GLU A 57 10.33 5.74 -9.53
CA GLU A 57 11.13 4.58 -9.94
C GLU A 57 10.27 3.34 -10.26
N LEU A 58 9.19 3.11 -9.51
CA LEU A 58 8.27 2.00 -9.77
C LEU A 58 7.43 2.23 -11.05
N GLU A 59 7.10 3.48 -11.40
CA GLU A 59 6.43 3.80 -12.66
C GLU A 59 7.26 3.33 -13.88
N LYS A 60 8.59 3.36 -13.79
CA LYS A 60 9.49 2.80 -14.84
C LYS A 60 9.34 1.29 -15.01
N ASN A 61 8.78 0.60 -14.01
CA ASN A 61 8.49 -0.83 -14.03
C ASN A 61 7.01 -1.11 -14.32
N ASN A 62 6.32 -0.21 -15.05
CA ASN A 62 4.92 -0.33 -15.49
C ASN A 62 3.88 -0.27 -14.36
N TRP A 63 4.23 0.33 -13.22
CA TRP A 63 3.24 0.71 -12.23
C TRP A 63 2.55 2.01 -12.66
N ILE A 64 1.23 2.10 -12.45
CA ILE A 64 0.41 3.24 -12.90
C ILE A 64 -0.04 4.04 -11.67
N PRO A 65 0.15 5.37 -11.64
CA PRO A 65 -0.20 6.20 -10.49
C PRO A 65 -1.72 6.31 -10.27
N ILE A 66 -2.13 6.07 -9.02
CA ILE A 66 -3.47 6.35 -8.51
C ILE A 66 -3.43 7.73 -7.83
N LYS A 67 -4.26 8.66 -8.30
CA LYS A 67 -4.25 10.05 -7.84
C LYS A 67 -5.52 10.45 -7.11
N GLU A 68 -5.37 11.30 -6.09
CA GLU A 68 -6.44 12.08 -5.48
C GLU A 68 -6.11 13.56 -5.65
N GLY A 69 -6.81 14.23 -6.56
CA GLY A 69 -6.44 15.58 -7.01
C GLY A 69 -5.04 15.56 -7.63
N LYS A 70 -4.11 16.34 -7.06
CA LYS A 70 -2.72 16.44 -7.53
C LYS A 70 -1.77 15.40 -6.92
N ASN A 71 -2.19 14.69 -5.87
CA ASN A 71 -1.32 13.80 -5.11
C ASN A 71 -1.38 12.38 -5.66
N VAL A 72 -0.23 11.73 -5.84
CA VAL A 72 -0.15 10.30 -6.12
C VAL A 72 -0.20 9.57 -4.77
N LEU A 73 -1.27 8.81 -4.53
CA LEU A 73 -1.50 8.15 -3.24
C LEU A 73 -1.22 6.64 -3.27
N GLY A 74 -0.85 6.13 -4.43
CA GLY A 74 -0.64 4.72 -4.64
C GLY A 74 -0.31 4.42 -6.09
N LEU A 75 -0.07 3.14 -6.36
CA LEU A 75 0.21 2.63 -7.69
C LEU A 75 -0.60 1.36 -7.94
N VAL A 76 -0.94 1.10 -9.19
CA VAL A 76 -1.56 -0.17 -9.61
C VAL A 76 -0.71 -0.84 -10.68
N LYS A 77 -0.59 -2.16 -10.58
CA LYS A 77 0.02 -3.01 -11.63
C LYS A 77 -0.72 -4.33 -11.66
N ASP A 78 -1.31 -4.63 -12.81
CA ASP A 78 -2.22 -5.76 -12.98
C ASP A 78 -3.35 -5.72 -11.94
N LYS A 79 -3.40 -6.70 -11.02
CA LYS A 79 -4.39 -6.78 -9.95
C LYS A 79 -3.82 -6.42 -8.56
N LYS A 80 -2.62 -5.85 -8.53
CA LYS A 80 -1.91 -5.48 -7.31
C LYS A 80 -1.93 -3.98 -7.14
N ASN A 81 -2.06 -3.54 -5.90
CA ASN A 81 -2.11 -2.13 -5.55
C ASN A 81 -1.06 -1.83 -4.49
N ILE A 82 -0.39 -0.71 -4.65
CA ILE A 82 0.42 -0.09 -3.62
C ILE A 82 -0.38 1.09 -3.09
N THR A 83 -0.45 1.21 -1.76
CA THR A 83 -1.26 2.19 -1.04
C THR A 83 -0.45 2.78 0.10
N LEU A 84 -0.87 3.97 0.54
CA LEU A 84 -0.28 4.66 1.69
C LEU A 84 -1.26 4.71 2.86
N GLU A 85 -0.79 4.23 4.00
CA GLU A 85 -1.44 4.38 5.28
C GLU A 85 -1.22 5.78 5.89
N PRO A 86 -1.91 6.15 6.99
CA PRO A 86 -1.86 7.51 7.54
C PRO A 86 -0.44 8.02 7.81
N GLY A 87 0.46 7.15 8.26
CA GLY A 87 1.86 7.44 8.58
C GLY A 87 2.83 7.14 7.45
N LEU A 88 2.35 7.09 6.21
CA LEU A 88 3.11 6.72 5.01
C LEU A 88 3.68 5.28 5.05
N GLN A 89 3.09 4.37 5.84
CA GLN A 89 3.41 2.95 5.70
C GLN A 89 3.07 2.50 4.29
N PHE A 90 4.00 1.75 3.72
CA PHE A 90 3.98 1.36 2.32
C PHE A 90 3.34 -0.02 2.19
N GLU A 91 2.08 -0.03 1.79
CA GLU A 91 1.26 -1.22 1.69
C GLU A 91 1.35 -1.83 0.30
N LEU A 92 1.32 -3.16 0.22
CA LEU A 92 0.93 -3.89 -0.98
C LEU A 92 -0.37 -4.62 -0.67
N SER A 93 -1.37 -4.45 -1.53
CA SER A 93 -2.53 -5.32 -1.65
C SER A 93 -2.36 -6.22 -2.87
N GLY A 94 -2.28 -7.52 -2.62
CA GLY A 94 -1.99 -8.57 -3.61
C GLY A 94 -3.19 -9.02 -4.45
N ASP A 95 -2.94 -9.86 -5.46
CA ASP A 95 -4.03 -10.49 -6.23
C ASP A 95 -4.76 -11.55 -5.37
N ALA A 96 -6.00 -11.85 -5.75
CA ALA A 96 -6.78 -12.95 -5.21
C ALA A 96 -6.35 -14.28 -5.85
N VAL A 97 -5.41 -14.97 -5.20
CA VAL A 97 -4.76 -16.19 -5.72
C VAL A 97 -5.38 -17.48 -5.18
N GLN A 98 -5.04 -18.63 -5.77
CA GLN A 98 -5.65 -19.93 -5.44
C GLN A 98 -4.96 -20.64 -4.26
N ASN A 99 -3.68 -20.36 -4.02
CA ASN A 99 -2.91 -21.05 -2.98
C ASN A 99 -1.79 -20.19 -2.41
N ILE A 100 -1.25 -20.61 -1.26
CA ILE A 100 -0.24 -19.86 -0.52
C ILE A 100 1.12 -19.77 -1.23
N HIS A 101 1.43 -20.69 -2.14
CA HIS A 101 2.68 -20.61 -2.92
C HIS A 101 2.63 -19.46 -3.93
N GLN A 102 1.46 -19.20 -4.52
CA GLN A 102 1.25 -18.01 -5.37
C GLN A 102 1.40 -16.72 -4.56
N THR A 103 0.85 -16.66 -3.34
CA THR A 103 1.05 -15.53 -2.41
C THR A 103 2.54 -15.32 -2.12
N CYS A 104 3.27 -16.40 -1.79
CA CYS A 104 4.71 -16.32 -1.51
C CYS A 104 5.50 -15.80 -2.71
N ASN A 105 5.20 -16.28 -3.92
CA ASN A 105 5.84 -15.81 -5.16
C ASN A 105 5.57 -14.32 -5.42
N GLU A 106 4.33 -13.88 -5.20
CA GLU A 106 3.94 -12.49 -5.36
C GLU A 106 4.69 -11.56 -4.41
N ILE A 107 4.67 -11.88 -3.10
CA ILE A 107 5.35 -11.10 -2.06
C ILE A 107 6.84 -10.99 -2.37
N ASN A 108 7.50 -12.10 -2.72
CA ASN A 108 8.93 -12.10 -3.01
C ASN A 108 9.28 -11.30 -4.26
N SER A 109 8.46 -11.40 -5.32
CA SER A 109 8.68 -10.65 -6.56
C SER A 109 8.57 -9.15 -6.32
N TYR A 110 7.52 -8.72 -5.62
CA TYR A 110 7.33 -7.33 -5.23
C TYR A 110 8.46 -6.83 -4.32
N LEU A 111 8.79 -7.59 -3.27
CA LEU A 111 9.81 -7.19 -2.31
C LEU A 111 11.19 -7.06 -2.97
N LYS A 112 11.50 -7.93 -3.94
CA LYS A 112 12.73 -7.83 -4.74
C LYS A 112 12.76 -6.53 -5.54
N GLU A 113 11.67 -6.21 -6.23
CA GLU A 113 11.53 -4.97 -7.01
C GLU A 113 11.68 -3.74 -6.11
N LEU A 114 10.93 -3.68 -5.02
CA LEU A 114 10.96 -2.58 -4.07
C LEU A 114 12.34 -2.41 -3.42
N LYS A 115 13.02 -3.50 -3.04
CA LYS A 115 14.39 -3.44 -2.51
C LYS A 115 15.37 -2.83 -3.50
N ILE A 116 15.27 -3.15 -4.79
CA ILE A 116 16.14 -2.58 -5.83
C ILE A 116 15.91 -1.07 -5.94
N VAL A 117 14.65 -0.63 -5.96
CA VAL A 117 14.29 0.79 -5.99
C VAL A 117 14.79 1.52 -4.75
N CYS A 118 14.46 1.02 -3.56
CA CYS A 118 14.84 1.63 -2.29
C CYS A 118 16.36 1.69 -2.11
N ALA A 119 17.10 0.65 -2.52
CA ALA A 119 18.57 0.66 -2.45
C ALA A 119 19.20 1.78 -3.28
N LYS A 120 18.66 2.08 -4.47
CA LYS A 120 19.13 3.21 -5.30
C LYS A 120 18.92 4.58 -4.65
N LEU A 121 17.90 4.68 -3.80
CA LEU A 121 17.48 5.93 -3.15
C LEU A 121 18.04 6.07 -1.73
N GLY A 122 18.81 5.09 -1.23
CA GLY A 122 19.28 5.10 0.16
C GLY A 122 18.16 4.87 1.18
N ILE A 123 17.10 4.15 0.82
CA ILE A 123 15.92 3.91 1.66
C ILE A 123 15.94 2.47 2.20
N GLY A 124 15.71 2.33 3.49
CA GLY A 124 15.53 1.08 4.20
C GLY A 124 14.06 0.67 4.32
N LEU A 125 13.83 -0.64 4.46
CA LEU A 125 12.52 -1.26 4.64
C LEU A 125 12.51 -2.01 5.98
N LEU A 126 11.47 -1.81 6.78
CA LEU A 126 11.26 -2.53 8.03
C LEU A 126 9.88 -3.19 8.05
N GLY A 127 9.88 -4.53 8.12
CA GLY A 127 8.68 -5.34 8.34
C GLY A 127 8.53 -5.67 9.82
N ASN A 128 7.87 -4.79 10.57
CA ASN A 128 7.59 -4.99 11.99
C ASN A 128 6.18 -4.43 12.29
N GLY A 129 5.55 -4.88 13.37
CA GLY A 129 4.22 -4.39 13.78
C GLY A 129 4.25 -2.97 14.35
N PHE A 130 5.43 -2.45 14.70
CA PHE A 130 5.63 -1.11 15.22
C PHE A 130 6.98 -0.54 14.74
N ALA A 131 7.07 0.78 14.57
CA ALA A 131 8.32 1.47 14.24
C ALA A 131 9.13 1.74 15.52
N PRO A 132 10.16 0.94 15.85
CA PRO A 132 10.73 0.86 17.19
C PRO A 132 11.52 2.10 17.62
N ILE A 133 11.91 2.95 16.67
CA ILE A 133 12.81 4.10 16.91
C ILE A 133 12.16 5.45 16.56
N ALA A 134 10.95 5.46 16.00
CA ALA A 134 10.27 6.68 15.57
C ALA A 134 9.34 7.16 16.66
N LYS A 135 9.38 8.46 16.98
CA LYS A 135 8.30 9.09 17.77
C LYS A 135 7.14 9.41 16.85
N LEU A 136 5.94 9.50 17.39
CA LEU A 136 4.77 9.91 16.62
C LEU A 136 4.94 11.30 15.98
N SER A 137 5.68 12.22 16.63
CA SER A 137 6.02 13.54 16.10
C SER A 137 6.91 13.50 14.85
N ASP A 138 7.63 12.41 14.65
CA ASP A 138 8.56 12.23 13.53
C ASP A 138 7.88 11.55 12.32
N VAL A 139 6.64 11.07 12.50
CA VAL A 139 5.88 10.38 11.46
C VAL A 139 5.19 11.41 10.57
N PHE A 140 5.59 11.43 9.30
CA PHE A 140 4.95 12.24 8.28
C PHE A 140 3.54 11.72 7.97
N LYS A 141 2.67 12.64 7.52
CA LYS A 141 1.27 12.33 7.24
C LYS A 141 1.04 12.12 5.76
N SER A 142 0.24 11.12 5.43
CA SER A 142 -0.28 10.93 4.08
C SER A 142 -1.19 12.10 3.67
N PRO A 143 -1.09 12.62 2.44
CA PRO A 143 -1.90 13.76 1.99
C PRO A 143 -3.31 13.35 1.52
N LYS A 144 -3.78 12.16 1.91
CA LYS A 144 -5.12 11.63 1.61
C LYS A 144 -6.16 12.30 2.51
N LYS A 145 -7.20 12.90 1.93
CA LYS A 145 -8.20 13.70 2.67
C LYS A 145 -8.91 12.93 3.77
N ARG A 146 -9.18 11.64 3.55
CA ARG A 146 -9.83 10.79 4.56
C ARG A 146 -9.08 10.79 5.90
N TYR A 147 -7.75 10.85 5.89
CA TYR A 147 -6.94 10.83 7.10
C TYR A 147 -6.94 12.17 7.85
N GLU A 148 -7.44 13.25 7.25
CA GLU A 148 -7.70 14.50 7.96
C GLU A 148 -8.91 14.40 8.89
N ILE A 149 -9.89 13.57 8.53
CA ILE A 149 -11.13 13.36 9.29
C ILE A 149 -10.92 12.37 10.45
N MET A 150 -10.10 11.33 10.22
CA MET A 150 -9.89 10.23 11.18
C MET A 150 -8.94 10.56 12.35
N ARG A 151 -8.53 11.82 12.53
CA ARG A 151 -7.47 12.22 13.46
C ARG A 151 -7.76 11.88 14.93
#